data_AF-A0A6C0L5J8-F1
#
_entry.id   AF-A0A6C0L5J8-F1
#
_cell.length_a   1.000
_cell.length_b   1.000
_cell.length_c   1.000
_cell.angle_alpha   90.00
_cell.angle_beta   90.00
_cell.angle_gamma   90.00
#
_symmetry.space_group_name_H-M   'P 1'
#
loop_
_entity.id
_entity.type
_entity.pdbx_description
1 polymer ?
#
loop_
_entity_poly.entity_id
_entity_poly.type
_entity_poly.pdbx_seq_one_letter_code
_entity_poly.pdbx_strand_id
1 'polypeptide(L)'
;MEPTPITRAALHMLKREHDAVAREQAVAVATRTIYNRVIEAAKTGLKTQYVYEVSTYLQPSVADIVYGLNDLFPDSPVTVKFLSRGIDGHMYDVQAEYDSYGIRLQGSNFQKAYITVDWSWS
;
A
#
# COMPACT_ATOMS: atom_id res chain seq x y z
N MET A 1 5.11 -41.77 -17.21
CA MET A 1 4.59 -41.65 -15.83
C MET A 1 3.19 -41.09 -15.95
N GLU A 2 2.19 -41.79 -15.42
CA GLU A 2 0.85 -41.21 -15.34
C GLU A 2 0.83 -40.09 -14.29
N PRO A 3 0.13 -38.98 -14.54
CA PRO A 3 0.04 -37.89 -13.57
C PRO A 3 -0.71 -38.37 -12.32
N THR A 4 -0.03 -38.33 -11.17
CA THR A 4 -0.64 -38.66 -9.88
C THR A 4 -1.73 -37.61 -9.55
N PRO A 5 -2.95 -38.02 -9.15
CA PRO A 5 -4.00 -37.08 -8.80
C PRO A 5 -3.57 -36.21 -7.61
N ILE A 6 -3.58 -34.89 -7.80
CA ILE A 6 -3.30 -33.93 -6.72
C ILE A 6 -4.60 -33.66 -5.94
N THR A 7 -4.51 -33.64 -4.62
CA THR A 7 -5.68 -33.34 -3.77
C THR A 7 -5.95 -31.84 -3.77
N ARG A 8 -7.21 -31.46 -3.54
CA ARG A 8 -7.59 -30.05 -3.34
C ARG A 8 -6.79 -29.38 -2.22
N ALA A 9 -6.48 -30.11 -1.14
CA ALA A 9 -5.66 -29.61 -0.05
C ALA A 9 -4.23 -29.30 -0.49
N ALA A 10 -3.62 -30.17 -1.30
CA ALA A 10 -2.29 -29.94 -1.87
C ALA A 10 -2.26 -28.71 -2.79
N LEU A 11 -3.29 -28.49 -3.61
CA LEU A 11 -3.41 -27.26 -4.41
C LEU A 11 -3.49 -25.99 -3.55
N HIS A 12 -4.26 -26.03 -2.45
CA HIS A 12 -4.36 -24.90 -1.54
C HIS A 12 -3.03 -24.58 -0.85
N MET A 13 -2.24 -25.60 -0.49
CA MET A 13 -0.90 -25.40 0.08
C MET A 13 0.06 -24.79 -0.93
N LEU A 14 0.17 -25.37 -2.12
CA LEU A 14 1.01 -24.84 -3.21
C LEU A 14 0.65 -23.40 -3.55
N LYS A 15 -0.65 -23.09 -3.60
CA LYS A 15 -1.12 -21.73 -3.82
C LYS A 15 -0.69 -20.78 -2.71
N ARG A 16 -0.80 -21.17 -1.44
CA ARG A 16 -0.38 -20.32 -0.31
C ARG A 16 1.12 -20.03 -0.35
N GLU A 17 1.94 -21.04 -0.59
CA GLU A 17 3.40 -20.89 -0.69
C GLU A 17 3.78 -19.97 -1.86
N HIS A 18 3.19 -20.21 -3.03
CA HIS A 18 3.44 -19.37 -4.20
C HIS A 18 2.94 -17.93 -3.99
N ASP A 19 1.75 -17.75 -3.44
CA ASP A 19 1.17 -16.44 -3.15
C ASP A 19 2.05 -15.66 -2.14
N ALA A 20 2.65 -16.34 -1.15
CA ALA A 20 3.56 -15.72 -0.18
C ALA A 20 4.84 -15.20 -0.84
N VAL A 21 5.51 -16.02 -1.66
CA VAL A 21 6.72 -15.60 -2.39
C VAL A 21 6.42 -14.47 -3.37
N ALA A 22 5.31 -14.58 -4.11
CA ALA A 22 4.88 -13.54 -5.03
C ALA A 22 4.59 -12.21 -4.31
N ARG A 23 3.99 -12.27 -3.11
CA ARG A 23 3.73 -11.10 -2.27
C ARG A 23 5.02 -10.42 -1.84
N GLU A 24 5.99 -11.16 -1.32
CA GLU A 24 7.30 -10.62 -0.90
C GLU A 24 8.02 -9.92 -2.05
N GLN A 25 8.05 -10.55 -3.23
CA GLN A 25 8.64 -9.95 -4.43
C GLN A 25 7.91 -8.68 -4.84
N ALA A 26 6.58 -8.68 -4.80
CA ALA A 26 5.78 -7.52 -5.17
C ALA A 26 5.98 -6.35 -4.18
N VAL A 27 6.09 -6.63 -2.88
CA VAL A 27 6.45 -5.65 -1.83
C VAL A 27 7.82 -5.04 -2.10
N ALA A 28 8.84 -5.86 -2.38
CA ALA A 28 10.19 -5.37 -2.67
C ALA A 28 10.23 -4.48 -3.92
N VAL A 29 9.55 -4.89 -4.99
CA VAL A 29 9.43 -4.10 -6.23
C VAL A 29 8.71 -2.78 -5.97
N ALA A 30 7.60 -2.80 -5.24
CA ALA A 30 6.85 -1.59 -4.91
C ALA A 30 7.69 -0.62 -4.05
N THR A 31 8.34 -1.11 -3.00
CA THR A 31 9.23 -0.33 -2.13
C THR A 31 10.32 0.37 -2.91
N ARG A 32 11.04 -0.38 -3.77
CA ARG A 32 12.08 0.17 -4.64
C ARG A 32 11.53 1.21 -5.63
N THR A 33 10.35 0.96 -6.17
CA THR A 33 9.69 1.90 -7.09
C THR A 33 9.35 3.21 -6.41
N ILE A 34 8.78 3.15 -5.19
CA ILE A 34 8.44 4.34 -4.40
C ILE A 34 9.72 5.11 -4.06
N TYR A 35 10.75 4.43 -3.53
CA TYR A 35 12.05 5.03 -3.22
C TYR A 35 12.61 5.82 -4.40
N ASN A 36 12.72 5.19 -5.58
CA ASN A 36 13.26 5.86 -6.76
C ASN A 36 12.44 7.10 -7.14
N ARG A 37 11.11 7.03 -7.07
CA ARG A 37 10.24 8.16 -7.40
C ARG A 37 10.34 9.30 -6.38
N VAL A 38 10.51 8.98 -5.10
CA VAL A 38 10.76 9.97 -4.04
C VAL A 38 12.07 10.70 -4.33
N ILE A 39 13.15 9.98 -4.61
CA ILE A 39 14.46 10.57 -4.93
C ILE A 39 14.39 11.47 -6.17
N GLU A 40 13.71 11.03 -7.23
CA GLU A 40 13.53 11.86 -8.43
C GLU A 40 12.65 13.10 -8.16
N ALA A 41 11.61 12.98 -7.32
CA ALA A 41 10.79 14.11 -6.90
C ALA A 41 11.60 15.12 -6.06
N ALA A 42 12.44 14.64 -5.15
CA ALA A 42 13.30 15.49 -4.31
C ALA A 42 14.35 16.25 -5.12
N LYS A 43 14.88 15.66 -6.20
CA LYS A 43 15.82 16.33 -7.11
C LYS A 43 15.21 17.44 -7.95
N THR A 44 13.92 17.32 -8.29
CA THR A 44 13.28 18.15 -9.32
C THR A 44 12.25 19.14 -8.76
N GLY A 45 11.77 18.91 -7.54
CA GLY A 45 10.62 19.61 -6.99
C GLY A 45 10.95 20.74 -6.02
N LEU A 46 10.11 21.78 -6.04
CA LEU A 46 9.92 22.70 -4.91
C LEU A 46 9.13 22.07 -3.75
N LYS A 47 8.54 20.89 -3.99
CA LYS A 47 7.73 20.17 -3.00
C LYS A 47 8.63 19.33 -2.11
N THR A 48 8.30 19.29 -0.84
CA THR A 48 8.99 18.51 0.19
C THR A 48 8.28 17.22 0.52
N GLN A 49 7.31 16.80 -0.31
CA GLN A 49 6.52 15.60 -0.06
C GLN A 49 6.22 14.86 -1.38
N TYR A 50 6.20 13.53 -1.29
CA TYR A 50 5.79 12.64 -2.35
C TYR A 50 4.64 11.74 -1.87
N VAL A 51 3.58 11.64 -2.67
CA VAL A 51 2.41 10.81 -2.37
C VAL A 51 2.29 9.72 -3.43
N TYR A 52 2.22 8.48 -2.98
CA TYR A 52 2.06 7.29 -3.81
C TYR A 52 0.70 6.62 -3.54
N GLU A 53 -0.10 6.44 -4.60
CA GLU A 53 -1.32 5.62 -4.53
C GLU A 53 -0.96 4.14 -4.67
N VAL A 54 -1.28 3.34 -3.65
CA VAL A 54 -1.01 1.91 -3.64
C VAL A 54 -2.08 1.16 -4.43
N SER A 55 -1.62 0.28 -5.32
CA SER A 55 -2.50 -0.64 -6.06
C SER A 55 -3.36 -1.48 -5.11
N THR A 56 -4.62 -1.72 -5.48
CA THR A 56 -5.57 -2.54 -4.70
C THR A 56 -5.01 -3.90 -4.33
N TYR A 57 -4.24 -4.53 -5.24
CA TYR A 57 -3.59 -5.82 -4.99
C TYR A 57 -2.53 -5.78 -3.87
N LEU A 58 -1.89 -4.64 -3.66
CA LEU A 58 -0.83 -4.45 -2.65
C LEU A 58 -1.35 -3.87 -1.33
N GLN A 59 -2.62 -3.47 -1.26
CA GLN A 59 -3.21 -2.92 -0.03
C GLN A 59 -3.01 -3.81 1.21
N PRO A 60 -3.14 -5.16 1.13
CA PRO A 60 -2.88 -6.03 2.27
C PRO A 60 -1.42 -6.04 2.75
N SER A 61 -0.49 -5.52 1.95
CA SER A 61 0.96 -5.50 2.25
C SER A 61 1.51 -4.08 2.40
N VAL A 62 0.64 -3.07 2.62
CA VAL A 62 1.08 -1.67 2.81
C VAL A 62 1.99 -1.52 4.01
N ALA A 63 1.71 -2.21 5.11
CA ALA A 63 2.56 -2.17 6.30
C ALA A 63 4.00 -2.63 6.00
N ASP A 64 4.15 -3.72 5.22
CA ASP A 64 5.46 -4.25 4.83
C ASP A 64 6.23 -3.27 3.92
N ILE A 65 5.52 -2.61 2.99
CA ILE A 65 6.10 -1.56 2.12
C ILE A 65 6.58 -0.36 2.96
N VAL A 66 5.75 0.08 3.92
CA VAL A 66 6.07 1.21 4.80
C VAL A 66 7.25 0.90 5.70
N TYR A 67 7.33 -0.32 6.24
CA TYR A 67 8.49 -0.78 6.99
C TYR A 67 9.77 -0.65 6.16
N GLY A 68 9.77 -1.19 4.93
CA GLY A 68 10.91 -1.09 4.03
C GLY A 68 11.27 0.35 3.63
N LEU A 69 10.28 1.25 3.55
CA LEU A 69 10.53 2.67 3.29
C LEU A 69 11.12 3.41 4.50
N ASN A 70 10.69 3.08 5.72
CA ASN A 70 11.27 3.67 6.94
C ASN A 70 12.75 3.30 7.09
N ASP A 71 13.14 2.08 6.72
CA ASP A 71 14.56 1.66 6.70
C ASP A 71 15.39 2.47 5.68
N LEU A 72 14.78 2.86 4.55
CA LEU A 72 15.43 3.62 3.49
C LEU A 72 15.42 5.13 3.73
N PHE A 73 14.47 5.63 4.52
CA PHE A 73 14.28 7.04 4.84
C PHE A 73 14.19 7.24 6.37
N PRO A 74 15.28 7.00 7.12
CA PRO A 74 15.25 6.99 8.59
C PRO A 74 14.85 8.34 9.21
N ASP A 75 15.15 9.44 8.52
CA ASP A 75 14.89 10.80 9.00
C ASP A 75 13.69 11.48 8.32
N SER A 76 13.01 10.80 7.40
CA SER A 76 11.81 11.33 6.75
C SER A 76 10.57 10.56 7.17
N PRO A 77 9.54 11.21 7.74
CA PRO A 77 8.30 10.55 8.08
C PRO A 77 7.65 9.86 6.87
N VAL A 78 7.40 8.56 7.01
CA VAL A 78 6.59 7.75 6.07
C VAL A 78 5.23 7.49 6.71
N THR A 79 4.17 8.08 6.15
CA THR A 79 2.80 7.96 6.67
C THR A 79 1.89 7.25 5.69
N VAL A 80 0.79 6.68 6.20
CA VAL A 80 -0.24 6.02 5.41
C VAL A 80 -1.58 6.67 5.68
N LYS A 81 -2.37 6.85 4.63
CA LYS A 81 -3.80 7.19 4.75
C LYS A 81 -4.64 6.25 3.90
N PHE A 82 -5.73 5.76 4.48
CA PHE A 82 -6.74 5.03 3.74
C PHE A 82 -7.91 5.96 3.48
N LEU A 83 -8.21 6.21 2.21
CA LEU A 83 -9.31 7.06 1.82
C LEU A 83 -10.42 6.23 1.18
N SER A 84 -11.65 6.49 1.60
CA SER A 84 -12.86 5.92 1.00
C SER A 84 -13.76 6.99 0.41
N ARG A 85 -14.48 6.63 -0.65
CA ARG A 85 -15.40 7.56 -1.31
C ARG A 85 -16.80 7.41 -0.75
N GLY A 86 -17.40 8.53 -0.35
CA GLY A 86 -18.79 8.61 0.06
C GLY A 86 -19.77 8.48 -1.11
N ILE A 87 -21.04 8.24 -0.80
CA ILE A 87 -22.16 8.24 -1.77
C ILE A 87 -22.31 9.63 -2.43
N ASP A 88 -21.91 10.69 -1.73
CA ASP A 88 -21.87 12.06 -2.20
C ASP A 88 -20.65 12.40 -3.09
N GLY A 89 -19.73 11.44 -3.26
CA GLY A 89 -18.53 11.60 -4.08
C GLY A 89 -17.32 12.21 -3.34
N HIS A 90 -17.46 12.59 -2.07
CA HIS A 90 -16.35 13.10 -1.26
C HIS A 90 -15.43 11.98 -0.76
N MET A 91 -14.18 12.33 -0.44
CA MET A 91 -13.17 11.38 0.06
C MET A 91 -13.00 11.55 1.57
N TYR A 92 -13.05 10.44 2.29
CA TYR A 92 -13.02 10.38 3.75
C TYR A 92 -11.87 9.51 4.23
N ASP A 93 -11.21 9.93 5.31
CA ASP A 93 -10.16 9.14 5.95
C ASP A 93 -10.81 8.04 6.80
N VAL A 94 -10.52 6.78 6.47
CA VAL A 94 -11.13 5.60 7.10
C VAL A 94 -10.53 5.35 8.50
N GLN A 95 -9.35 5.90 8.80
CA GLN A 95 -8.67 5.70 10.08
C GLN A 95 -8.88 6.85 11.07
N ALA A 96 -9.53 7.95 10.66
CA ALA A 96 -9.87 9.03 11.58
C ALA A 96 -11.04 8.60 12.47
N GLU A 97 -10.76 8.30 13.74
CA GLU A 97 -11.77 7.92 14.77
C GLU A 97 -12.94 8.91 14.94
N TYR A 98 -12.85 10.11 14.35
CA TYR A 98 -13.77 11.22 14.54
C TYR A 98 -14.80 11.41 13.43
N ASP A 99 -14.74 10.69 12.31
CA ASP A 99 -15.66 10.91 11.19
C ASP A 99 -16.90 10.00 11.22
N SER A 100 -17.69 10.15 12.29
CA SER A 100 -18.94 9.42 12.48
C SER A 100 -19.99 9.64 11.37
N TYR A 101 -19.91 10.77 10.65
CA TYR A 101 -20.77 11.08 9.50
C TYR A 101 -20.26 10.44 8.21
N GLY A 102 -18.94 10.47 7.96
CA GLY A 102 -18.29 9.83 6.82
C GLY A 102 -18.46 8.31 6.82
N ILE A 103 -18.39 7.66 7.99
CA ILE A 103 -18.59 6.19 8.13
C ILE A 103 -19.94 5.73 7.55
N ARG A 104 -21.00 6.54 7.68
CA ARG A 104 -22.34 6.21 7.15
C ARG A 104 -22.48 6.39 5.64
N LEU A 105 -21.61 7.20 5.05
CA LEU A 105 -21.63 7.51 3.61
C LEU A 105 -20.64 6.68 2.81
N GLN A 106 -19.70 5.97 3.46
CA GLN A 106 -18.71 5.13 2.80
C GLN A 106 -19.37 4.02 1.98
N GLY A 107 -19.25 4.10 0.65
CA GLY A 107 -19.61 3.00 -0.24
C GLY A 107 -18.54 1.89 -0.13
N SER A 108 -18.96 0.65 0.12
CA SER A 108 -18.09 -0.52 0.37
C SER A 108 -17.07 -0.85 -0.73
N ASN A 109 -17.11 -0.17 -1.89
CA ASN A 109 -16.41 -0.59 -3.10
C ASN A 109 -15.23 0.32 -3.49
N PHE A 110 -14.94 1.37 -2.71
CA PHE A 110 -13.82 2.28 -3.00
C PHE A 110 -13.02 2.58 -1.74
N GLN A 111 -11.93 1.85 -1.56
CA GLN A 111 -10.89 2.12 -0.57
C GLN A 111 -9.55 2.19 -1.28
N LYS A 112 -8.83 3.30 -1.10
CA LYS A 112 -7.49 3.52 -1.64
C LYS A 112 -6.52 3.79 -0.51
N ALA A 113 -5.33 3.22 -0.61
CA ALA A 113 -4.25 3.49 0.33
C ALA A 113 -3.24 4.43 -0.33
N TYR A 114 -2.81 5.44 0.41
CA TYR A 114 -1.81 6.41 0.01
C TYR A 114 -0.64 6.36 0.98
N ILE A 115 0.57 6.21 0.45
CA ILE A 115 1.81 6.32 1.22
C ILE A 115 2.39 7.71 0.95
N THR A 116 2.74 8.44 1.99
CA THR A 116 3.37 9.76 1.90
C THR A 116 4.75 9.73 2.53
N VAL A 117 5.77 10.14 1.78
CA VAL A 117 7.12 10.39 2.28
C VAL A 117 7.33 11.91 2.28
N ASP A 118 7.65 12.47 3.44
CA ASP A 118 7.80 13.90 3.65
C ASP A 118 9.21 14.23 4.16
N TRP A 119 9.92 15.10 3.45
CA TRP A 119 11.27 15.60 3.76
C TRP A 119 11.27 17.12 3.98
N SER A 120 10.15 17.68 4.43
CA SER A 120 10.02 19.11 4.79
C SER A 120 10.81 19.52 6.03
N TRP A 121 11.27 18.55 6.81
CA TRP A 121 12.09 18.76 7.99
C TRP A 121 13.56 18.84 7.57
N SER A 122 13.94 19.99 7.01
CA SER A 122 15.33 20.39 6.79
C SER A 122 15.55 21.82 7.23
#